data_AF-A0A956JVH9-F1
#
_entry.id   AF-A0A956JVH9-F1
#
_cell.length_a   1.000
_cell.length_b   1.000
_cell.length_c   1.000
_cell.angle_alpha   90.00
_cell.angle_beta   90.00
_cell.angle_gamma   90.00
#
_symmetry.space_group_name_H-M   'P 1'
#
loop_
_entity.id
_entity.type
_entity.pdbx_description
1 polymer ?
#
loop_
_entity_poly.entity_id
_entity_poly.type
_entity_poly.pdbx_seq_one_letter_code
_entity_poly.pdbx_strand_id
1 'polypeptide(L)'
;MVSAALGVLLVLVSSGCDGGGGTQPPAPDGGGDGDGGGSTVTLHLGDVVDADGEGHADVVRTLTVAQPLTVIVELDGAPRVIEAALDAAQADVQLALDGGELGRGDVWMRPRPVTASSLRLTLEGSGDITLRVYARGAPPPPVREARGLVWTDAALLDAPKIVGLGRVLAAASSDGHGGRLLDAWLRRFSTTAHSERVGPALLADEIAATQGSDPSKWDLDALPFRVTAVHNRLDLGPRGGGCGELRVSMASTHPVHAPLHMIFLFRQPAGDDDTAPDGTVHCHGTARRWARLSALDGAAFASAATALLDATLVRERFLLAETVELTVSPWEWRQWKLEPNADPKLPERFENPPLFQTLDVDALNAAGARRDDFLTFVAKNAAGLDARTVELPERFRAASARVPPGVPRTDIDLGGLDAKITSAYPSLQRNLGIVGCPVCHTTDAEFVQTTPQRTFSTFYKRELLARAAYLDAMNQGQAPATPPFGPLQTLP
;
A
#
# COMPACT_ATOMS: atom_id res chain seq x y z
N MET A 1 19.97 -16.09 -32.92
CA MET A 1 19.14 -17.09 -33.61
C MET A 1 18.92 -18.28 -32.68
N VAL A 2 17.84 -18.27 -31.92
CA VAL A 2 16.88 -19.37 -31.66
C VAL A 2 15.70 -18.64 -31.02
N SER A 3 14.56 -18.65 -31.71
CA SER A 3 13.31 -18.01 -31.31
C SER A 3 12.44 -19.10 -30.68
N ALA A 4 11.91 -18.87 -29.48
CA ALA A 4 10.92 -19.76 -28.86
C ALA A 4 9.65 -18.95 -28.61
N ALA A 5 8.66 -19.18 -29.46
CA ALA A 5 7.32 -18.67 -29.36
C ALA A 5 6.54 -19.45 -28.28
N LEU A 6 5.95 -18.74 -27.32
CA LEU A 6 4.94 -19.29 -26.42
C LEU A 6 3.56 -19.07 -27.06
N GLY A 7 3.01 -20.15 -27.60
CA GLY A 7 1.62 -20.22 -28.04
C GLY A 7 0.69 -20.42 -26.85
N VAL A 8 -0.32 -19.55 -26.74
CA VAL A 8 -1.43 -19.69 -25.80
C VAL A 8 -2.37 -20.76 -26.35
N LEU A 9 -2.51 -21.87 -25.62
CA LEU A 9 -3.43 -22.96 -25.92
C LEU A 9 -4.80 -22.64 -25.31
N LEU A 10 -5.75 -22.23 -26.16
CA LEU A 10 -7.16 -22.08 -25.82
C LEU A 10 -7.82 -23.47 -25.85
N VAL A 11 -8.17 -24.02 -24.69
CA VAL A 11 -8.91 -25.28 -24.59
C VAL A 11 -10.40 -24.97 -24.60
N LEU A 12 -11.04 -25.11 -25.77
CA LEU A 12 -12.50 -25.18 -25.91
C LEU A 12 -12.94 -26.61 -25.62
N VAL A 13 -13.62 -26.82 -24.49
CA VAL A 13 -14.32 -28.08 -24.22
C VAL A 13 -15.71 -27.99 -24.84
N SER A 14 -15.93 -28.67 -25.96
CA SER A 14 -17.26 -28.95 -26.49
C SER A 14 -17.79 -30.26 -25.90
N SER A 15 -18.81 -30.19 -25.05
CA SER A 15 -19.62 -31.36 -24.70
C SER A 15 -20.90 -31.34 -25.52
N GLY A 16 -20.97 -32.20 -26.53
CA GLY A 16 -22.18 -32.46 -27.29
C GLY A 16 -23.16 -33.34 -26.52
N CYS A 17 -24.44 -32.96 -26.57
CA CYS A 17 -25.57 -33.84 -26.34
C CYS A 17 -26.59 -33.58 -27.46
N ASP A 18 -26.53 -34.39 -28.51
CA ASP A 18 -27.64 -34.59 -29.43
C ASP A 18 -28.61 -35.61 -28.83
N GLY A 19 -29.88 -35.23 -28.74
CA GLY A 19 -30.97 -36.07 -28.26
C GLY A 19 -32.31 -35.40 -28.49
N GLY A 20 -32.78 -35.49 -29.74
CA GLY A 20 -34.01 -34.84 -30.20
C GLY A 20 -35.29 -35.35 -29.53
N GLY A 21 -36.21 -34.42 -29.30
CA GLY A 21 -37.59 -34.67 -28.92
C GLY A 21 -38.41 -33.42 -29.23
N GLY A 22 -38.96 -33.35 -30.45
CA GLY A 22 -39.79 -32.24 -30.88
C GLY A 22 -41.12 -32.23 -30.15
N THR A 23 -41.44 -31.11 -29.51
CA THR A 23 -42.81 -30.74 -29.17
C THR A 23 -43.06 -29.30 -29.63
N GLN A 24 -44.18 -29.17 -30.32
CA GLN A 24 -44.72 -27.98 -30.98
C GLN A 24 -45.00 -26.87 -29.94
N PRO A 25 -44.69 -25.58 -30.21
CA PRO A 25 -45.07 -24.52 -29.31
C PRO A 25 -46.59 -24.29 -29.38
N PRO A 26 -47.29 -24.14 -28.23
CA PRO A 26 -48.68 -23.71 -28.24
C PRO A 26 -48.79 -22.24 -28.65
N ALA A 27 -49.93 -21.90 -29.24
CA ALA A 27 -50.29 -20.56 -29.69
C ALA A 27 -50.32 -19.53 -28.54
N PRO A 28 -50.15 -18.23 -28.84
CA PRO A 28 -50.17 -17.19 -27.82
C PRO A 28 -51.61 -16.90 -27.40
N ASP A 29 -51.99 -17.36 -26.22
CA ASP A 29 -53.20 -16.86 -25.55
C ASP A 29 -52.88 -15.51 -24.91
N GLY A 30 -53.54 -14.49 -25.44
CA GLY A 30 -53.65 -13.18 -24.82
C GLY A 30 -54.47 -13.27 -23.55
N GLY A 31 -53.90 -12.79 -22.46
CA GLY A 31 -54.56 -12.59 -21.18
C GLY A 31 -53.81 -11.52 -20.42
N GLY A 32 -54.23 -10.27 -20.60
CA GLY A 32 -53.74 -9.16 -19.81
C GLY A 32 -54.31 -9.24 -18.41
N ASP A 33 -53.41 -9.30 -17.44
CA ASP A 33 -53.62 -8.77 -16.10
C ASP A 33 -52.36 -7.95 -15.77
N GLY A 34 -52.59 -6.66 -15.51
CA GLY A 34 -51.55 -5.69 -15.21
C GLY A 34 -50.99 -5.94 -13.82
N ASP A 35 -49.98 -6.79 -13.73
CA ASP A 35 -49.01 -6.75 -12.65
C ASP A 35 -47.84 -5.89 -13.14
N GLY A 36 -47.41 -4.91 -12.36
CA GLY A 36 -46.24 -4.06 -12.66
C GLY A 36 -44.93 -4.84 -12.52
N GLY A 37 -44.83 -5.97 -13.22
CA GLY A 37 -43.77 -6.95 -13.11
C GLY A 37 -42.46 -6.39 -13.64
N GLY A 38 -41.60 -5.93 -12.73
CA GLY A 38 -40.20 -5.71 -13.05
C GLY A 38 -39.60 -6.97 -13.68
N SER A 39 -38.87 -6.79 -14.77
CA SER A 39 -38.17 -7.91 -15.41
C SER A 39 -37.14 -8.50 -14.43
N THR A 40 -36.95 -9.82 -14.49
CA THR A 40 -35.93 -10.53 -13.70
C THR A 40 -34.93 -11.19 -14.63
N VAL A 41 -33.63 -11.04 -14.34
CA VAL A 41 -32.51 -11.68 -15.04
C VAL A 41 -31.74 -12.53 -14.04
N THR A 42 -31.35 -13.75 -14.41
CA THR A 42 -30.55 -14.63 -13.54
C THR A 42 -29.14 -14.81 -14.08
N LEU A 43 -28.12 -14.69 -13.21
CA LEU A 43 -26.71 -14.97 -13.49
C LEU A 43 -26.26 -16.14 -12.61
N HIS A 44 -25.61 -17.16 -13.19
CA HIS A 44 -25.12 -18.32 -12.44
C HIS A 44 -23.60 -18.23 -12.27
N LEU A 45 -23.12 -18.20 -11.02
CA LEU A 45 -21.68 -18.10 -10.68
C LEU A 45 -21.16 -19.29 -9.82
N GLY A 46 -21.98 -20.31 -9.59
CA GLY A 46 -21.72 -21.35 -8.59
C GLY A 46 -20.51 -22.27 -8.85
N ASP A 47 -20.13 -22.50 -10.10
CA ASP A 47 -19.13 -23.53 -10.45
C ASP A 47 -17.66 -23.05 -10.48
N VAL A 48 -17.39 -21.82 -10.00
CA VAL A 48 -16.21 -21.07 -10.44
C VAL A 48 -15.12 -20.98 -9.38
N VAL A 49 -14.90 -22.06 -8.62
CA VAL A 49 -13.76 -22.16 -7.69
C VAL A 49 -12.93 -23.42 -7.86
N ASP A 50 -11.64 -23.23 -7.70
CA ASP A 50 -10.62 -24.26 -7.61
C ASP A 50 -10.67 -24.98 -6.25
N ALA A 51 -9.75 -25.94 -6.09
CA ALA A 51 -9.65 -26.78 -4.91
C ALA A 51 -9.29 -26.03 -3.62
N ASP A 52 -8.73 -24.82 -3.72
CA ASP A 52 -8.44 -23.94 -2.59
C ASP A 52 -9.66 -23.08 -2.23
N GLY A 53 -10.80 -23.35 -2.88
CA GLY A 53 -12.01 -22.55 -2.77
C GLY A 53 -11.86 -21.20 -3.47
N GLU A 54 -10.83 -21.04 -4.32
CA GLU A 54 -10.43 -19.80 -4.96
C GLU A 54 -10.80 -19.86 -6.42
N GLY A 55 -11.42 -18.82 -6.93
CA GLY A 55 -11.70 -18.77 -8.34
C GLY A 55 -12.44 -17.51 -8.65
N HIS A 56 -12.60 -17.27 -9.93
CA HIS A 56 -13.08 -16.01 -10.43
C HIS A 56 -13.98 -16.29 -11.62
N ALA A 57 -15.25 -15.94 -11.47
CA ALA A 57 -16.09 -15.74 -12.64
C ALA A 57 -16.35 -14.26 -12.82
N ASP A 58 -16.14 -13.81 -14.04
CA ASP A 58 -16.72 -12.59 -14.57
C ASP A 58 -17.90 -12.94 -15.47
N VAL A 59 -19.06 -12.38 -15.17
CA VAL A 59 -20.20 -12.41 -16.07
C VAL A 59 -20.49 -11.01 -16.54
N VAL A 60 -20.25 -10.78 -17.84
CA VAL A 60 -20.58 -9.54 -18.54
C VAL A 60 -21.92 -9.70 -19.25
N ARG A 61 -22.85 -8.77 -19.00
CA ARG A 61 -24.16 -8.71 -19.66
C ARG A 61 -24.49 -7.27 -20.04
N THR A 62 -24.90 -7.09 -21.29
CA THR A 62 -25.55 -5.86 -21.73
C THR A 62 -27.04 -5.97 -21.42
N LEU A 63 -27.59 -5.00 -20.72
CA LEU A 63 -28.98 -4.97 -20.26
C LEU A 63 -29.62 -3.65 -20.64
N THR A 64 -30.88 -3.67 -21.06
CA THR A 64 -31.70 -2.46 -21.26
C THR A 64 -32.59 -2.28 -20.04
N VAL A 65 -32.39 -1.19 -19.31
CA VAL A 65 -33.24 -0.82 -18.16
C VAL A 65 -34.29 0.17 -18.66
N ALA A 66 -35.57 -0.19 -18.58
CA ALA A 66 -36.70 0.70 -18.91
C ALA A 66 -37.69 0.85 -17.75
N GLN A 67 -37.61 -0.07 -16.79
CA GLN A 67 -38.33 -0.14 -15.52
C GLN A 67 -37.39 -0.81 -14.52
N PRO A 68 -37.64 -0.76 -13.19
CA PRO A 68 -36.82 -1.45 -12.21
C PRO A 68 -36.58 -2.91 -12.61
N LEU A 69 -35.30 -3.26 -12.81
CA LEU A 69 -34.85 -4.57 -13.23
C LEU A 69 -34.20 -5.27 -12.05
N THR A 70 -34.64 -6.50 -11.76
CA THR A 70 -34.02 -7.33 -10.73
C THR A 70 -33.05 -8.31 -11.39
N VAL A 71 -31.79 -8.33 -10.94
CA VAL A 71 -30.81 -9.34 -11.32
C VAL A 71 -30.56 -10.26 -10.12
N ILE A 72 -30.89 -11.53 -10.26
CA ILE A 72 -30.59 -12.57 -9.28
C ILE A 72 -29.24 -13.18 -9.65
N VAL A 73 -28.28 -13.13 -8.74
CA VAL A 73 -27.02 -13.84 -8.91
C VAL A 73 -27.09 -15.09 -8.06
N GLU A 74 -27.14 -16.24 -8.71
CA GLU A 74 -27.15 -17.55 -8.08
C GLU A 74 -25.72 -18.01 -7.76
N LEU A 75 -25.56 -18.45 -6.52
CA LEU A 75 -24.34 -18.94 -5.91
C LEU A 75 -24.55 -20.39 -5.46
N ASP A 76 -23.47 -21.09 -5.17
CA ASP A 76 -23.49 -22.47 -4.68
C ASP A 76 -23.76 -22.60 -3.17
N GLY A 77 -24.04 -21.47 -2.49
CA GLY A 77 -24.25 -21.41 -1.04
C GLY A 77 -22.97 -21.50 -0.20
N ALA A 78 -21.80 -21.60 -0.84
CA ALA A 78 -20.53 -21.44 -0.14
C ALA A 78 -20.26 -19.96 0.19
N PRO A 79 -19.41 -19.65 1.18
CA PRO A 79 -18.95 -18.28 1.40
C PRO A 79 -18.21 -17.75 0.15
N ARG A 80 -18.71 -16.63 -0.39
CA ARG A 80 -18.16 -15.93 -1.57
C ARG A 80 -17.84 -14.49 -1.26
N VAL A 81 -16.99 -13.89 -2.07
CA VAL A 81 -16.86 -12.42 -2.17
C VAL A 81 -17.42 -11.98 -3.51
N ILE A 82 -18.41 -11.09 -3.50
CA ILE A 82 -19.11 -10.63 -4.71
C ILE A 82 -18.81 -9.15 -4.96
N GLU A 83 -18.48 -8.82 -6.19
CA GLU A 83 -18.35 -7.44 -6.69
C GLU A 83 -19.26 -7.25 -7.90
N ALA A 84 -19.65 -6.01 -8.16
CA ALA A 84 -20.37 -5.67 -9.39
C ALA A 84 -19.85 -4.34 -9.94
N ALA A 85 -19.70 -4.24 -11.26
CA ALA A 85 -19.40 -3.00 -11.95
C ALA A 85 -20.50 -2.71 -12.96
N LEU A 86 -21.02 -1.50 -12.92
CA LEU A 86 -21.96 -0.95 -13.88
C LEU A 86 -21.21 0.05 -14.75
N ASP A 87 -21.20 -0.19 -16.06
CA ASP A 87 -20.82 0.79 -17.07
C ASP A 87 -22.10 1.34 -17.69
N ALA A 88 -22.36 2.62 -17.44
CA ALA A 88 -23.59 3.32 -17.76
C ALA A 88 -23.27 4.71 -18.33
N ALA A 89 -22.20 4.83 -19.12
CA ALA A 89 -21.67 6.10 -19.64
C ALA A 89 -22.70 7.06 -20.27
N GLN A 90 -23.89 6.60 -20.66
CA GLN A 90 -25.00 7.41 -21.17
C GLN A 90 -26.37 7.15 -20.51
N ALA A 91 -26.43 6.33 -19.46
CA ALA A 91 -27.67 5.88 -18.83
C ALA A 91 -27.81 6.44 -17.41
N ASP A 92 -29.03 6.87 -17.06
CA ASP A 92 -29.34 7.31 -15.69
C ASP A 92 -29.76 6.10 -14.85
N VAL A 93 -28.84 5.15 -14.65
CA VAL A 93 -29.11 3.90 -13.94
C VAL A 93 -28.43 3.90 -12.56
N GLN A 94 -29.21 3.48 -11.56
CA GLN A 94 -28.76 3.23 -10.21
C GLN A 94 -28.68 1.73 -9.97
N LEU A 95 -27.67 1.31 -9.23
CA LEU A 95 -27.47 -0.08 -8.81
C LEU A 95 -27.60 -0.16 -7.29
N ALA A 96 -28.47 -1.03 -6.82
CA ALA A 96 -28.65 -1.39 -5.43
C ALA A 96 -28.40 -2.89 -5.22
N LEU A 97 -27.77 -3.28 -4.12
CA LEU A 97 -27.63 -4.68 -3.70
C LEU A 97 -28.43 -4.94 -2.42
N ASP A 98 -29.37 -5.88 -2.48
CA ASP A 98 -30.28 -6.27 -1.39
C ASP A 98 -30.94 -5.06 -0.67
N GLY A 99 -31.21 -3.98 -1.42
CA GLY A 99 -31.81 -2.74 -0.90
C GLY A 99 -30.87 -1.84 -0.08
N GLY A 100 -29.55 -2.09 -0.12
CA GLY A 100 -28.54 -1.36 0.65
C GLY A 100 -27.81 -0.25 -0.12
N GLU A 101 -26.58 -0.54 -0.57
CA GLU A 101 -25.67 0.45 -1.18
C GLU A 101 -26.18 0.88 -2.55
N LEU A 102 -26.36 2.18 -2.72
CA LEU A 102 -26.83 2.83 -3.94
C LEU A 102 -25.64 3.51 -4.63
N GLY A 103 -25.33 3.09 -5.84
CA GLY A 103 -24.46 3.86 -6.74
C GLY A 103 -25.26 4.35 -7.96
N ARG A 104 -24.83 5.45 -8.58
CA ARG A 104 -25.43 6.02 -9.80
C ARG A 104 -24.36 6.27 -10.89
N GLY A 105 -24.66 5.90 -12.14
CA GLY A 105 -23.73 6.06 -13.27
C GLY A 105 -22.69 4.93 -13.36
N ASP A 106 -21.47 5.25 -13.80
CA ASP A 106 -20.35 4.32 -13.76
C ASP A 106 -20.02 4.01 -12.30
N VAL A 107 -20.41 2.82 -11.87
CA VAL A 107 -20.42 2.45 -10.45
C VAL A 107 -19.73 1.13 -10.31
N TRP A 108 -18.68 1.12 -9.50
CA TRP A 108 -18.15 -0.11 -8.94
C TRP A 108 -18.69 -0.30 -7.52
N MET A 109 -19.30 -1.44 -7.28
CA MET A 109 -19.69 -1.93 -5.96
C MET A 109 -18.51 -2.62 -5.31
N ARG A 110 -18.25 -2.26 -4.06
CA ARG A 110 -17.18 -2.84 -3.26
C ARG A 110 -17.41 -4.34 -3.06
N PRO A 111 -16.34 -5.14 -2.88
CA PRO A 111 -16.48 -6.56 -2.65
C PRO A 111 -17.24 -6.82 -1.37
N ARG A 112 -18.13 -7.81 -1.37
CA ARG A 112 -18.95 -8.14 -0.21
C ARG A 112 -18.94 -9.64 0.07
N PRO A 113 -18.73 -10.04 1.33
CA PRO A 113 -18.84 -11.43 1.71
C PRO A 113 -20.32 -11.83 1.70
N VAL A 114 -20.64 -12.92 1.02
CA VAL A 114 -22.00 -13.47 0.88
C VAL A 114 -21.95 -14.96 1.21
N THR A 115 -22.87 -15.42 2.05
CA THR A 115 -23.07 -16.86 2.34
C THR A 115 -24.42 -17.37 1.85
N ALA A 116 -25.24 -16.48 1.29
CA ALA A 116 -26.52 -16.85 0.70
C ALA A 116 -26.30 -17.59 -0.63
N SER A 117 -27.21 -18.50 -0.97
CA SER A 117 -27.24 -19.17 -2.27
C SER A 117 -27.66 -18.25 -3.42
N SER A 118 -28.11 -17.03 -3.12
CA SER A 118 -28.35 -16.00 -4.13
C SER A 118 -28.27 -14.61 -3.51
N LEU A 119 -27.98 -13.62 -4.35
CA LEU A 119 -28.11 -12.19 -4.03
C LEU A 119 -29.00 -11.49 -5.04
N ARG A 120 -29.60 -10.36 -4.63
CA ARG A 120 -30.43 -9.54 -5.51
C ARG A 120 -29.78 -8.20 -5.78
N LEU A 121 -29.47 -7.94 -7.05
CA LEU A 121 -29.17 -6.60 -7.55
C LEU A 121 -30.46 -5.98 -8.10
N THR A 122 -30.74 -4.74 -7.73
CA THR A 122 -31.82 -3.94 -8.30
C THR A 122 -31.21 -2.82 -9.13
N LEU A 123 -31.63 -2.73 -10.39
CA LEU A 123 -31.24 -1.67 -11.31
C LEU A 123 -32.45 -0.76 -11.53
N GLU A 124 -32.33 0.52 -11.18
CA GLU A 124 -33.39 1.51 -11.34
C GLU A 124 -32.96 2.59 -12.32
N GLY A 125 -33.88 3.10 -13.13
CA GLY A 125 -33.60 4.17 -14.10
C GLY A 125 -33.90 3.78 -15.53
N SER A 126 -33.21 4.42 -16.49
CA SER A 126 -33.42 4.15 -17.91
C SER A 126 -32.14 4.23 -18.74
N GLY A 127 -31.92 3.24 -19.61
CA GLY A 127 -30.86 3.21 -20.60
C GLY A 127 -30.24 1.83 -20.78
N ASP A 128 -29.36 1.71 -21.77
CA ASP A 128 -28.55 0.52 -21.98
C ASP A 128 -27.30 0.58 -21.09
N ILE A 129 -27.01 -0.53 -20.43
CA ILE A 129 -25.90 -0.67 -19.50
C ILE A 129 -25.09 -1.92 -19.80
N THR A 130 -23.86 -1.96 -19.31
CA THR A 130 -23.10 -3.20 -19.16
C THR A 130 -22.92 -3.50 -17.67
N LEU A 131 -23.54 -4.58 -17.20
CA LEU A 131 -23.31 -5.11 -15.86
C LEU A 131 -22.23 -6.18 -15.91
N ARG A 132 -21.22 -6.03 -15.07
CA ARG A 132 -20.22 -7.06 -14.78
C ARG A 132 -20.40 -7.51 -13.35
N VAL A 133 -20.57 -8.81 -13.12
CA VAL A 133 -20.59 -9.38 -11.77
C VAL A 133 -19.41 -10.30 -11.61
N TYR A 134 -18.68 -10.13 -10.51
CA TYR A 134 -17.55 -10.95 -10.13
C TYR A 134 -17.91 -11.75 -8.89
N ALA A 135 -17.63 -13.05 -8.92
CA ALA A 135 -17.67 -13.89 -7.72
C ALA A 135 -16.31 -14.50 -7.48
N ARG A 136 -15.92 -14.50 -6.20
CA ARG A 136 -14.68 -15.09 -5.72
C ARG A 136 -14.90 -16.06 -4.58
N GLY A 137 -13.84 -16.80 -4.30
CA GLY A 137 -13.70 -17.69 -3.16
C GLY A 137 -14.00 -17.09 -1.79
N ALA A 138 -14.01 -17.95 -0.78
CA ALA A 138 -14.18 -17.52 0.60
C ALA A 138 -13.04 -16.58 1.00
N PRO A 139 -13.29 -15.55 1.83
CA PRO A 139 -12.20 -14.73 2.37
C PRO A 139 -11.16 -15.60 3.08
N PRO A 140 -9.85 -15.36 2.87
CA PRO A 140 -8.79 -15.99 3.66
C PRO A 140 -9.00 -15.78 5.17
N PRO A 141 -8.40 -16.65 6.02
CA PRO A 141 -8.51 -16.51 7.46
C PRO A 141 -7.98 -15.15 7.96
N PRO A 142 -8.36 -14.75 9.19
CA PRO A 142 -7.86 -13.52 9.79
C PRO A 142 -6.33 -13.43 9.77
N VAL A 143 -5.83 -12.21 9.58
CA VAL A 143 -4.42 -11.91 9.44
C VAL A 143 -3.64 -12.31 10.70
N ARG A 144 -2.56 -13.07 10.50
CA ARG A 144 -1.54 -13.29 11.53
C ARG A 144 -0.45 -12.26 11.34
N GLU A 145 -0.21 -11.43 12.36
CA GLU A 145 0.79 -10.35 12.34
C GLU A 145 2.15 -10.81 11.76
N ALA A 146 2.68 -11.92 12.27
CA ALA A 146 3.99 -12.47 11.90
C ALA A 146 4.10 -13.01 10.46
N ARG A 147 3.00 -13.00 9.70
CA ARG A 147 2.90 -13.55 8.34
C ARG A 147 2.31 -12.57 7.34
N GLY A 148 1.28 -11.82 7.74
CA GLY A 148 0.59 -10.86 6.87
C GLY A 148 1.07 -9.41 6.99
N LEU A 149 1.78 -9.05 8.07
CA LEU A 149 2.16 -7.65 8.34
C LEU A 149 3.66 -7.43 8.47
N VAL A 150 4.34 -8.28 9.23
CA VAL A 150 5.76 -8.13 9.48
C VAL A 150 6.42 -9.50 9.58
N TRP A 151 7.53 -9.67 8.86
CA TRP A 151 8.33 -10.88 8.92
C TRP A 151 9.60 -10.59 9.71
N THR A 152 9.85 -11.38 10.74
CA THR A 152 11.07 -11.37 11.58
C THR A 152 11.76 -12.73 11.64
N ASP A 153 11.26 -13.70 10.88
CA ASP A 153 11.74 -15.09 10.88
C ASP A 153 13.18 -15.17 10.35
N ALA A 154 14.07 -15.75 11.15
CA ALA A 154 15.48 -15.93 10.81
C ALA A 154 15.68 -16.77 9.53
N ALA A 155 14.83 -17.78 9.30
CA ALA A 155 14.96 -18.62 8.12
C ALA A 155 14.79 -17.84 6.81
N LEU A 156 14.03 -16.74 6.85
CA LEU A 156 13.83 -15.85 5.70
C LEU A 156 14.86 -14.71 5.70
N LEU A 157 15.04 -14.05 6.85
CA LEU A 157 15.79 -12.79 6.92
C LEU A 157 17.30 -12.95 7.01
N ASP A 158 17.80 -14.09 7.49
CA ASP A 158 19.24 -14.37 7.55
C ASP A 158 19.76 -15.04 6.25
N ALA A 159 18.91 -15.18 5.23
CA ALA A 159 19.30 -15.68 3.91
C ALA A 159 19.61 -14.52 2.95
N PRO A 160 20.90 -14.19 2.68
CA PRO A 160 21.24 -12.97 1.95
C PRO A 160 20.70 -12.95 0.51
N LYS A 161 20.62 -14.11 -0.13
CA LYS A 161 20.04 -14.26 -1.48
C LYS A 161 18.54 -13.94 -1.55
N ILE A 162 17.83 -13.94 -0.42
CA ILE A 162 16.38 -13.68 -0.37
C ILE A 162 16.11 -12.20 -0.10
N VAL A 163 16.82 -11.58 0.85
CA VAL A 163 16.54 -10.19 1.27
C VAL A 163 17.76 -9.46 1.87
N GLY A 164 18.97 -9.95 1.61
CA GLY A 164 20.22 -9.34 2.07
C GLY A 164 20.48 -7.94 1.51
N LEU A 165 21.47 -7.26 2.07
CA LEU A 165 21.84 -5.89 1.67
C LEU A 165 22.20 -5.84 0.17
N GLY A 166 22.96 -6.83 -0.32
CA GLY A 166 23.33 -6.90 -1.72
C GLY A 166 22.12 -6.99 -2.63
N ARG A 167 21.14 -7.82 -2.28
CA ARG A 167 19.91 -7.96 -3.06
C ARG A 167 19.06 -6.68 -3.07
N VAL A 168 18.91 -6.02 -1.93
CA VAL A 168 18.10 -4.78 -1.85
C VAL A 168 18.76 -3.63 -2.60
N LEU A 169 20.08 -3.48 -2.50
CA LEU A 169 20.81 -2.45 -3.25
C LEU A 169 20.90 -2.78 -4.75
N ALA A 170 21.04 -4.04 -5.13
CA ALA A 170 20.93 -4.48 -6.51
C ALA A 170 19.56 -4.10 -7.10
N ALA A 171 18.49 -4.30 -6.33
CA ALA A 171 17.14 -3.88 -6.74
C ALA A 171 17.00 -2.35 -6.85
N ALA A 172 17.67 -1.56 -6.01
CA ALA A 172 17.60 -0.09 -6.08
C ALA A 172 18.50 0.49 -7.18
N SER A 173 19.57 -0.20 -7.58
CA SER A 173 20.61 0.32 -8.46
C SER A 173 20.38 -0.03 -9.93
N SER A 174 20.93 0.79 -10.81
CA SER A 174 20.89 0.58 -12.27
C SER A 174 21.93 -0.42 -12.77
N ASP A 175 22.98 -0.72 -11.99
CA ASP A 175 24.02 -1.70 -12.34
C ASP A 175 23.70 -3.12 -11.87
N GLY A 176 22.60 -3.32 -11.14
CA GLY A 176 22.19 -4.62 -10.60
C GLY A 176 23.12 -5.16 -9.51
N HIS A 177 24.04 -4.34 -8.99
CA HIS A 177 24.96 -4.70 -7.91
C HIS A 177 24.77 -3.78 -6.70
N GLY A 178 24.77 -2.46 -6.91
CA GLY A 178 24.45 -1.47 -5.89
C GLY A 178 25.61 -0.99 -5.03
N GLY A 179 26.80 -1.57 -5.16
CA GLY A 179 27.97 -1.14 -4.38
C GLY A 179 28.44 0.30 -4.69
N ARG A 180 28.39 0.74 -5.96
CA ARG A 180 28.67 2.15 -6.30
C ARG A 180 27.63 3.10 -5.70
N LEU A 181 26.36 2.69 -5.72
CA LEU A 181 25.27 3.47 -5.13
C LEU A 181 25.46 3.59 -3.61
N LEU A 182 25.84 2.50 -2.92
CA LEU A 182 26.11 2.50 -1.49
C LEU A 182 27.29 3.41 -1.11
N ASP A 183 28.44 3.30 -1.79
CA ASP A 183 29.60 4.17 -1.52
C ASP A 183 29.24 5.65 -1.69
N ALA A 184 28.62 5.99 -2.83
CA ALA A 184 28.19 7.37 -3.09
C ALA A 184 27.17 7.86 -2.04
N TRP A 185 26.24 6.99 -1.63
CA TRP A 185 25.24 7.31 -0.62
C TRP A 185 25.84 7.56 0.75
N LEU A 186 26.69 6.66 1.24
CA LEU A 186 27.37 6.80 2.53
C LEU A 186 28.22 8.07 2.59
N ARG A 187 28.88 8.43 1.49
CA ARG A 187 29.61 9.71 1.38
C ARG A 187 28.67 10.92 1.36
N ARG A 188 27.49 10.79 0.75
CA ARG A 188 26.49 11.87 0.62
C ARG A 188 26.07 12.44 1.96
N PHE A 189 26.00 11.63 3.02
CA PHE A 189 25.65 12.06 4.38
C PHE A 189 26.47 13.25 4.90
N SER A 190 27.74 13.34 4.49
CA SER A 190 28.66 14.42 4.89
C SER A 190 28.56 15.69 4.03
N THR A 191 27.73 15.68 2.98
CA THR A 191 27.66 16.75 1.96
C THR A 191 26.24 17.29 1.75
N THR A 192 25.29 16.89 2.61
CA THR A 192 23.92 17.40 2.59
C THR A 192 23.86 18.79 3.23
N ALA A 193 23.22 19.75 2.56
CA ALA A 193 23.24 21.17 2.94
C ALA A 193 22.64 21.49 4.34
N HIS A 194 21.89 20.56 4.94
CA HIS A 194 21.12 20.79 6.16
C HIS A 194 21.70 20.11 7.41
N SER A 195 22.59 19.13 7.21
CA SER A 195 23.23 18.37 8.28
C SER A 195 24.39 17.55 7.70
N GLU A 196 25.55 17.54 8.35
CA GLU A 196 26.73 16.81 7.89
C GLU A 196 27.05 15.67 8.87
N ARG A 197 27.05 14.44 8.37
CA ARG A 197 27.34 13.24 9.16
C ARG A 197 28.52 12.49 8.56
N VAL A 198 29.63 12.47 9.28
CA VAL A 198 30.89 11.85 8.82
C VAL A 198 30.94 10.34 9.04
N GLY A 199 30.19 9.80 10.01
CA GLY A 199 30.21 8.37 10.36
C GLY A 199 29.95 7.43 9.17
N PRO A 200 28.89 7.64 8.37
CA PRO A 200 28.65 6.85 7.17
C PRO A 200 29.80 6.89 6.15
N ALA A 201 30.43 8.05 5.93
CA ALA A 201 31.58 8.16 5.02
C ALA A 201 32.81 7.39 5.55
N LEU A 202 33.06 7.44 6.86
CA LEU A 202 34.13 6.64 7.50
C LEU A 202 33.87 5.14 7.36
N LEU A 203 32.62 4.70 7.48
CA LEU A 203 32.24 3.31 7.21
C LEU A 203 32.56 2.92 5.75
N ALA A 204 32.29 3.80 4.77
CA ALA A 204 32.63 3.53 3.37
C ALA A 204 34.15 3.39 3.16
N ASP A 205 34.95 4.22 3.83
CA ASP A 205 36.42 4.14 3.77
C ASP A 205 36.96 2.83 4.40
N GLU A 206 36.38 2.39 5.52
CA GLU A 206 36.70 1.10 6.15
C GLU A 206 36.35 -0.09 5.25
N ILE A 207 35.21 -0.04 4.55
CA ILE A 207 34.82 -1.05 3.56
C ILE A 207 35.82 -1.07 2.41
N ALA A 208 36.19 0.09 1.86
CA ALA A 208 37.16 0.20 0.78
C ALA A 208 38.55 -0.35 1.18
N ALA A 209 38.97 -0.12 2.43
CA ALA A 209 40.21 -0.67 2.96
C ALA A 209 40.18 -2.20 3.08
N THR A 210 39.01 -2.78 3.34
CA THR A 210 38.85 -4.23 3.58
C THR A 210 38.57 -5.02 2.30
N GLN A 211 37.70 -4.50 1.42
CA GLN A 211 37.23 -5.19 0.21
C GLN A 211 37.83 -4.62 -1.08
N GLY A 212 38.67 -3.59 -0.99
CA GLY A 212 39.30 -2.92 -2.12
C GLY A 212 38.58 -1.65 -2.57
N SER A 213 39.26 -0.82 -3.35
CA SER A 213 38.82 0.52 -3.73
C SER A 213 37.76 0.58 -4.84
N ASP A 214 37.31 -0.55 -5.37
CA ASP A 214 36.30 -0.61 -6.45
C ASP A 214 34.96 -1.08 -5.88
N PRO A 215 34.00 -0.17 -5.62
CA PRO A 215 32.72 -0.54 -5.01
C PRO A 215 31.87 -1.50 -5.85
N SER A 216 32.14 -1.65 -7.15
CA SER A 216 31.42 -2.64 -7.96
C SER A 216 31.85 -4.08 -7.74
N LYS A 217 32.84 -4.30 -6.88
CA LYS A 217 33.35 -5.62 -6.50
C LYS A 217 33.14 -5.94 -5.03
N TRP A 218 32.54 -5.03 -4.26
CA TRP A 218 32.26 -5.27 -2.86
C TRP A 218 31.26 -6.41 -2.67
N ASP A 219 31.57 -7.34 -1.79
CA ASP A 219 30.60 -8.30 -1.27
C ASP A 219 29.71 -7.58 -0.25
N LEU A 220 28.57 -7.11 -0.75
CA LEU A 220 27.59 -6.36 0.05
C LEU A 220 26.91 -7.22 1.12
N ASP A 221 26.85 -8.54 0.93
CA ASP A 221 26.24 -9.46 1.90
C ASP A 221 27.22 -9.81 3.04
N ALA A 222 28.53 -9.57 2.85
CA ALA A 222 29.54 -9.66 3.91
C ALA A 222 29.66 -8.38 4.77
N LEU A 223 28.96 -7.30 4.41
CA LEU A 223 28.98 -6.06 5.18
C LEU A 223 28.22 -6.23 6.51
N PRO A 224 28.56 -5.44 7.55
CA PRO A 224 27.97 -5.57 8.88
C PRO A 224 26.58 -4.93 8.92
N PHE A 225 25.64 -5.46 8.14
CA PHE A 225 24.24 -5.08 8.13
C PHE A 225 23.38 -6.32 8.31
N ARG A 226 22.35 -6.18 9.15
CA ARG A 226 21.39 -7.25 9.40
C ARG A 226 20.00 -6.79 8.98
N VAL A 227 19.30 -7.64 8.25
CA VAL A 227 17.87 -7.47 7.98
C VAL A 227 17.11 -7.67 9.29
N THR A 228 16.42 -6.62 9.73
CA THR A 228 15.66 -6.61 10.97
C THR A 228 14.22 -7.02 10.74
N ALA A 229 13.63 -6.65 9.60
CA ALA A 229 12.29 -7.07 9.21
C ALA A 229 11.96 -6.76 7.74
N VAL A 230 10.92 -7.44 7.25
CA VAL A 230 10.15 -7.04 6.07
C VAL A 230 8.76 -6.63 6.53
N HIS A 231 8.27 -5.46 6.10
CA HIS A 231 7.01 -4.87 6.54
C HIS A 231 6.05 -4.67 5.38
N ASN A 232 4.77 -4.95 5.61
CA ASN A 232 3.66 -4.63 4.72
C ASN A 232 3.01 -3.30 5.16
N ARG A 233 2.85 -2.37 4.22
CA ARG A 233 2.20 -1.07 4.40
C ARG A 233 1.10 -0.82 3.37
N LEU A 234 0.13 -1.74 3.32
CA LEU A 234 -1.06 -1.59 2.48
C LEU A 234 -1.88 -0.34 2.83
N ASP A 235 -1.82 0.09 4.10
CA ASP A 235 -2.48 1.31 4.62
C ASP A 235 -2.02 2.62 3.95
N LEU A 236 -0.98 2.56 3.12
CA LEU A 236 -0.46 3.69 2.35
C LEU A 236 -0.91 3.70 0.88
N GLY A 237 -1.61 2.65 0.41
CA GLY A 237 -2.05 2.53 -0.98
C GLY A 237 -2.83 3.72 -1.55
N PRO A 238 -3.79 4.32 -0.81
CA PRO A 238 -4.57 5.47 -1.31
C PRO A 238 -3.75 6.70 -1.73
N ARG A 239 -2.45 6.76 -1.42
CA ARG A 239 -1.59 7.93 -1.68
C ARG A 239 -0.72 7.82 -2.96
N GLY A 240 -0.54 6.62 -3.50
CA GLY A 240 0.59 6.34 -4.41
C GLY A 240 0.25 5.88 -5.82
N GLY A 241 -1.04 5.82 -6.18
CA GLY A 241 -1.47 5.21 -7.45
C GLY A 241 -1.16 3.71 -7.52
N GLY A 242 -1.18 3.01 -6.38
CA GLY A 242 -0.89 1.59 -6.25
C GLY A 242 -1.21 1.06 -4.85
N CYS A 243 -0.90 -0.20 -4.57
CA CYS A 243 -1.38 -0.88 -3.36
C CYS A 243 -0.42 -0.91 -2.18
N GLY A 244 0.10 0.28 -1.89
CA GLY A 244 0.96 0.52 -0.74
C GLY A 244 2.40 0.08 -0.99
N GLU A 245 3.10 -0.21 0.10
CA GLU A 245 4.55 -0.42 0.08
C GLU A 245 4.93 -1.72 0.80
N LEU A 246 5.97 -2.38 0.31
CA LEU A 246 6.74 -3.38 1.05
C LEU A 246 8.04 -2.71 1.47
N ARG A 247 8.39 -2.82 2.76
CA ARG A 247 9.57 -2.18 3.31
C ARG A 247 10.56 -3.22 3.82
N VAL A 248 11.83 -3.08 3.45
CA VAL A 248 12.91 -3.90 4.02
C VAL A 248 13.71 -3.05 4.98
N SER A 249 13.66 -3.41 6.26
CA SER A 249 14.39 -2.73 7.32
C SER A 249 15.69 -3.47 7.64
N MET A 250 16.76 -2.72 7.78
CA MET A 250 18.09 -3.19 8.09
C MET A 250 18.73 -2.30 9.17
N ALA A 251 19.67 -2.85 9.91
CA ALA A 251 20.49 -2.10 10.85
C ALA A 251 21.95 -2.51 10.71
N SER A 252 22.86 -1.54 10.76
CA SER A 252 24.28 -1.85 10.88
C SER A 252 24.58 -2.52 12.22
N THR A 253 25.42 -3.55 12.20
CA THR A 253 25.98 -4.23 13.37
C THR A 253 27.43 -3.80 13.63
N HIS A 254 27.92 -2.78 12.94
CA HIS A 254 29.29 -2.27 13.06
C HIS A 254 29.61 -1.80 14.50
N PRO A 255 30.74 -2.17 15.12
CA PRO A 255 31.02 -1.84 16.52
C PRO A 255 31.04 -0.35 16.86
N VAL A 256 31.42 0.50 15.90
CA VAL A 256 31.54 1.95 16.09
C VAL A 256 30.40 2.71 15.42
N HIS A 257 29.92 2.19 14.29
CA HIS A 257 28.97 2.89 13.42
C HIS A 257 27.55 2.34 13.57
N ALA A 258 27.29 1.54 14.61
CA ALA A 258 25.96 1.05 14.93
C ALA A 258 25.23 1.85 16.02
N PRO A 259 23.89 1.93 15.95
CA PRO A 259 23.07 1.50 14.82
C PRO A 259 22.85 2.64 13.81
N LEU A 260 23.20 2.40 12.54
CA LEU A 260 22.64 3.07 11.38
C LEU A 260 21.49 2.20 10.87
N HIS A 261 20.25 2.66 11.06
CA HIS A 261 19.07 1.99 10.53
C HIS A 261 18.78 2.47 9.12
N MET A 262 18.41 1.54 8.26
CA MET A 262 18.00 1.78 6.87
C MET A 262 16.66 1.10 6.62
N ILE A 263 15.77 1.75 5.91
CA ILE A 263 14.51 1.16 5.44
C ILE A 263 14.39 1.44 3.95
N PHE A 264 14.26 0.41 3.14
CA PHE A 264 14.08 0.53 1.70
C PHE A 264 12.62 0.27 1.35
N LEU A 265 12.00 1.20 0.61
CA LEU A 265 10.57 1.17 0.31
C LEU A 265 10.39 0.76 -1.16
N PHE A 266 9.57 -0.26 -1.39
CA PHE A 266 9.21 -0.75 -2.70
C PHE A 266 7.69 -0.70 -2.88
N ARG A 267 7.21 -0.26 -4.04
CA ARG A 267 5.80 -0.32 -4.40
C ARG A 267 5.38 -1.79 -4.51
N GLN A 268 4.28 -2.14 -3.86
CA GLN A 268 3.78 -3.50 -3.96
C GLN A 268 3.32 -3.86 -5.39
N PRO A 269 3.49 -5.11 -5.83
CA PRO A 269 2.81 -5.62 -7.02
C PRO A 269 1.30 -5.51 -6.84
N ALA A 270 0.62 -4.94 -7.83
CA ALA A 270 -0.83 -5.04 -7.90
C ALA A 270 -1.22 -6.52 -7.94
N GLY A 271 -2.27 -6.89 -7.21
CA GLY A 271 -3.02 -8.12 -7.43
C GLY A 271 -3.87 -8.01 -8.69
N ASP A 272 -4.30 -9.16 -9.19
CA ASP A 272 -5.04 -9.30 -10.47
C ASP A 272 -6.33 -8.47 -10.51
N ASP A 273 -6.87 -8.17 -9.34
CA ASP A 273 -8.10 -7.42 -9.11
C ASP A 273 -7.87 -6.18 -8.27
N ASP A 274 -6.69 -5.57 -8.25
CA ASP A 274 -6.52 -4.33 -7.48
C ASP A 274 -7.09 -3.10 -8.17
N THR A 275 -7.45 -3.22 -9.46
CA THR A 275 -7.96 -2.14 -10.29
C THR A 275 -9.29 -2.56 -10.91
N ALA A 276 -10.35 -1.80 -10.62
CA ALA A 276 -11.64 -1.97 -11.24
C ALA A 276 -11.61 -1.57 -12.73
N PRO A 277 -12.61 -1.98 -13.54
CA PRO A 277 -12.64 -1.67 -14.98
C PRO A 277 -12.62 -0.18 -15.33
N ASP A 278 -13.10 0.67 -14.41
CA ASP A 278 -13.10 2.14 -14.53
C ASP A 278 -11.72 2.77 -14.18
N GLY A 279 -10.73 1.95 -13.81
CA GLY A 279 -9.40 2.38 -13.38
C GLY A 279 -9.28 2.67 -11.88
N THR A 280 -10.36 2.50 -11.11
CA THR A 280 -10.33 2.73 -9.65
C THR A 280 -9.47 1.68 -8.96
N VAL A 281 -8.44 2.13 -8.23
CA VAL A 281 -7.55 1.24 -7.45
C VAL A 281 -8.10 1.04 -6.04
N HIS A 282 -8.35 -0.21 -5.65
CA HIS A 282 -8.95 -0.57 -4.37
C HIS A 282 -8.17 -1.61 -3.57
N CYS A 283 -7.13 -2.23 -4.12
CA CYS A 283 -6.15 -3.00 -3.36
C CYS A 283 -6.61 -4.26 -2.61
N HIS A 284 -7.76 -4.81 -3.00
CA HIS A 284 -8.34 -6.01 -2.39
C HIS A 284 -7.55 -7.27 -2.75
N GLY A 285 -7.03 -7.37 -3.97
CA GLY A 285 -6.17 -8.46 -4.41
C GLY A 285 -4.85 -8.51 -3.65
N THR A 286 -4.22 -7.35 -3.46
CA THR A 286 -3.02 -7.23 -2.62
C THR A 286 -3.34 -7.59 -1.17
N ALA A 287 -4.46 -7.11 -0.61
CA ALA A 287 -4.88 -7.46 0.75
C ALA A 287 -4.99 -8.98 0.92
N ARG A 288 -5.69 -9.62 -0.02
CA ARG A 288 -5.91 -11.07 -0.05
C ARG A 288 -4.61 -11.85 -0.15
N ARG A 289 -3.69 -11.43 -1.03
CA ARG A 289 -2.36 -12.06 -1.17
C ARG A 289 -1.61 -12.08 0.18
N TRP A 290 -1.63 -10.98 0.93
CA TRP A 290 -1.02 -10.92 2.25
C TRP A 290 -1.79 -11.71 3.32
N ALA A 291 -3.12 -11.69 3.29
CA ALA A 291 -3.94 -12.49 4.20
C ALA A 291 -3.66 -13.99 4.01
N ARG A 292 -3.51 -14.47 2.76
CA ARG A 292 -3.17 -15.87 2.45
C ARG A 292 -1.83 -16.31 3.04
N LEU A 293 -0.83 -15.42 3.13
CA LEU A 293 0.43 -15.74 3.80
C LEU A 293 0.21 -16.12 5.28
N SER A 294 -0.85 -15.62 5.92
CA SER A 294 -1.23 -15.98 7.29
C SER A 294 -1.67 -17.44 7.43
N ALA A 295 -2.21 -18.04 6.37
CA ALA A 295 -2.60 -19.44 6.37
C ALA A 295 -1.40 -20.40 6.20
N LEU A 296 -0.21 -19.88 5.85
CA LEU A 296 0.97 -20.68 5.56
C LEU A 296 1.93 -20.72 6.75
N ASP A 297 2.66 -21.82 6.87
CA ASP A 297 3.76 -21.97 7.81
C ASP A 297 4.93 -22.74 7.17
N GLY A 298 6.08 -22.73 7.85
CA GLY A 298 7.27 -23.48 7.45
C GLY A 298 7.70 -23.19 6.00
N ALA A 299 7.98 -24.26 5.25
CA ALA A 299 8.48 -24.17 3.88
C ALA A 299 7.48 -23.52 2.91
N ALA A 300 6.17 -23.74 3.10
CA ALA A 300 5.14 -23.14 2.24
C ALA A 300 5.13 -21.61 2.38
N PHE A 301 5.19 -21.10 3.62
CA PHE A 301 5.32 -19.67 3.87
C PHE A 301 6.62 -19.11 3.29
N ALA A 302 7.76 -19.77 3.54
CA ALA A 302 9.06 -19.29 3.04
C ALA A 302 9.09 -19.21 1.51
N SER A 303 8.51 -20.20 0.81
CA SER A 303 8.39 -20.19 -0.66
C SER A 303 7.52 -19.03 -1.15
N ALA A 304 6.35 -18.83 -0.54
CA ALA A 304 5.44 -17.76 -0.93
C ALA A 304 6.01 -16.36 -0.63
N ALA A 305 6.66 -16.18 0.52
CA ALA A 305 7.34 -14.94 0.89
C ALA A 305 8.51 -14.63 -0.06
N THR A 306 9.30 -15.64 -0.44
CA THR A 306 10.40 -15.48 -1.39
C THR A 306 9.89 -15.06 -2.77
N ALA A 307 8.83 -15.71 -3.28
CA ALA A 307 8.23 -15.32 -4.55
C ALA A 307 7.70 -13.87 -4.52
N LEU A 308 7.11 -13.44 -3.40
CA LEU A 308 6.67 -12.05 -3.23
C LEU A 308 7.86 -11.07 -3.22
N LEU A 309 8.96 -11.42 -2.57
CA LEU A 309 10.20 -10.62 -2.58
C LEU A 309 10.84 -10.58 -3.98
N ASP A 310 10.83 -11.68 -4.73
CA ASP A 310 11.30 -11.71 -6.13
C ASP A 310 10.48 -10.77 -7.02
N ALA A 311 9.16 -10.76 -6.86
CA ALA A 311 8.28 -9.88 -7.61
C ALA A 311 8.36 -8.39 -7.19
N THR A 312 8.83 -8.11 -5.98
CA THR A 312 8.80 -6.77 -5.37
C THR A 312 10.15 -6.07 -5.37
N LEU A 313 11.24 -6.78 -5.07
CA LEU A 313 12.59 -6.23 -4.99
C LEU A 313 13.22 -6.09 -6.38
N VAL A 314 12.67 -5.17 -7.16
CA VAL A 314 13.11 -4.82 -8.52
C VAL A 314 13.17 -3.30 -8.69
N ARG A 315 13.96 -2.83 -9.66
CA ARG A 315 14.25 -1.40 -9.87
C ARG A 315 13.02 -0.56 -10.12
N GLU A 316 12.08 -1.08 -10.89
CA GLU A 316 10.83 -0.42 -11.29
C GLU A 316 9.89 -0.19 -10.10
N ARG A 317 10.11 -0.91 -9.00
CA ARG A 317 9.29 -0.81 -7.78
C ARG A 317 9.99 -0.01 -6.69
N PHE A 318 11.29 0.24 -6.77
CA PHE A 318 11.98 1.02 -5.76
C PHE A 318 11.42 2.45 -5.69
N LEU A 319 11.03 2.89 -4.49
CA LEU A 319 10.44 4.20 -4.25
C LEU A 319 11.44 5.17 -3.64
N LEU A 320 11.97 4.82 -2.46
CA LEU A 320 12.91 5.63 -1.70
C LEU A 320 13.56 4.79 -0.60
N ALA A 321 14.61 5.33 0.02
CA ALA A 321 15.18 4.80 1.25
C ALA A 321 15.01 5.81 2.39
N GLU A 322 14.90 5.31 3.62
CA GLU A 322 14.89 6.09 4.86
C GLU A 322 16.08 5.67 5.72
N THR A 323 16.70 6.62 6.41
CA THR A 323 17.74 6.32 7.40
C THR A 323 17.44 6.94 8.73
N VAL A 324 17.76 6.21 9.80
CA VAL A 324 17.80 6.73 11.16
C VAL A 324 19.18 6.47 11.75
N GLU A 325 19.92 7.54 11.98
CA GLU A 325 21.28 7.51 12.54
C GLU A 325 21.23 7.69 14.07
N LEU A 326 21.91 6.83 14.83
CA LEU A 326 21.95 6.89 16.31
C LEU A 326 23.37 7.03 16.91
N THR A 327 24.41 6.99 16.08
CA THR A 327 25.81 6.82 16.51
C THR A 327 26.45 8.03 17.16
N VAL A 328 25.99 9.24 16.85
CA VAL A 328 26.54 10.49 17.41
C VAL A 328 25.38 11.47 17.62
N SER A 329 24.93 11.65 18.86
CA SER A 329 23.80 12.51 19.29
C SER A 329 23.64 13.81 18.48
N PRO A 330 22.43 14.29 18.12
CA PRO A 330 21.10 13.68 18.24
C PRO A 330 20.84 12.64 17.13
N TRP A 331 19.84 11.75 17.31
CA TRP A 331 19.31 10.95 16.20
C TRP A 331 18.91 11.83 15.01
N GLU A 332 18.90 11.25 13.81
CA GLU A 332 18.49 11.98 12.62
C GLU A 332 17.77 11.07 11.64
N TRP A 333 16.55 11.48 11.28
CA TRP A 333 15.78 10.81 10.24
C TRP A 333 15.89 11.56 8.92
N ARG A 334 16.20 10.83 7.84
CA ARG A 334 16.27 11.34 6.46
C ARG A 334 15.50 10.43 5.52
N GLN A 335 15.03 11.01 4.42
CA GLN A 335 14.52 10.31 3.24
C GLN A 335 15.47 10.52 2.07
N TRP A 336 15.60 9.51 1.22
CA TRP A 336 16.54 9.44 0.13
C TRP A 336 15.84 8.95 -1.12
N LYS A 337 15.81 9.78 -2.16
CA LYS A 337 15.24 9.42 -3.47
C LYS A 337 16.35 9.28 -4.50
N LEU A 338 16.16 8.38 -5.44
CA LEU A 338 17.06 8.30 -6.59
C LEU A 338 16.75 9.45 -7.53
N GLU A 339 17.77 10.24 -7.83
CA GLU A 339 17.72 11.34 -8.78
C GLU A 339 18.78 11.10 -9.87
N PRO A 340 18.56 11.63 -11.10
CA PRO A 340 19.54 11.56 -12.17
C PRO A 340 20.90 12.11 -11.75
N ASN A 341 21.97 11.43 -12.15
CA ASN A 341 23.35 11.80 -11.86
C ASN A 341 24.17 11.86 -13.17
N ALA A 342 25.09 12.81 -13.23
CA ALA A 342 25.89 13.05 -14.44
C ALA A 342 27.00 12.01 -14.67
N ASP A 343 27.33 11.20 -13.66
CA ASP A 343 28.33 10.13 -13.80
C ASP A 343 27.73 8.97 -14.60
N PRO A 344 28.24 8.64 -15.80
CA PRO A 344 27.71 7.53 -16.58
C PRO A 344 27.91 6.15 -15.91
N LYS A 345 28.82 6.02 -14.94
CA LYS A 345 29.03 4.79 -14.17
C LYS A 345 28.09 4.66 -12.97
N LEU A 346 27.43 5.76 -12.59
CA LEU A 346 26.43 5.82 -11.53
C LEU A 346 25.36 6.82 -12.00
N PRO A 347 24.50 6.45 -12.97
CA PRO A 347 23.59 7.39 -13.63
C PRO A 347 22.48 7.91 -12.70
N GLU A 348 22.36 7.35 -11.50
CA GLU A 348 21.41 7.77 -10.47
C GLU A 348 22.11 7.77 -9.11
N ARG A 349 21.75 8.73 -8.25
CA ARG A 349 22.28 8.82 -6.89
C ARG A 349 21.19 9.14 -5.90
N PHE A 350 21.43 8.81 -4.63
CA PHE A 350 20.54 9.24 -3.57
C PHE A 350 20.67 10.73 -3.28
N GLU A 351 19.56 11.45 -3.35
CA GLU A 351 19.39 12.82 -2.88
C GLU A 351 18.42 12.87 -1.71
N ASN A 352 18.62 13.83 -0.81
CA ASN A 352 17.81 14.01 0.39
C ASN A 352 16.78 15.14 0.18
N PRO A 353 15.56 14.83 -0.26
CA PRO A 353 14.49 15.82 -0.37
C PRO A 353 13.95 16.23 1.01
N PRO A 354 13.12 17.28 1.09
CA PRO A 354 12.27 17.54 2.25
C PRO A 354 11.48 16.29 2.66
N LEU A 355 11.50 15.96 3.95
CA LEU A 355 10.79 14.83 4.53
C LEU A 355 9.30 14.93 4.24
N PHE A 356 8.68 13.80 3.92
CA PHE A 356 7.26 13.73 3.66
C PHE A 356 6.45 14.16 4.89
N GLN A 357 5.62 15.20 4.68
CA GLN A 357 4.75 15.78 5.69
C GLN A 357 5.45 16.31 6.95
N THR A 358 6.78 16.47 7.03
CA THR A 358 7.44 16.90 8.28
C THR A 358 7.69 18.39 8.34
N LEU A 359 6.98 19.10 9.23
CA LEU A 359 7.16 20.54 9.44
C LEU A 359 8.59 20.90 9.90
N ASP A 360 9.12 21.97 9.32
CA ASP A 360 10.32 22.68 9.76
C ASP A 360 9.98 23.62 10.93
N VAL A 361 9.69 23.04 12.09
CA VAL A 361 9.15 23.76 13.26
C VAL A 361 10.02 24.95 13.65
N ASP A 362 11.35 24.79 13.66
CA ASP A 362 12.28 25.86 14.03
C ASP A 362 12.13 27.07 13.09
N ALA A 363 12.11 26.84 11.78
CA ALA A 363 11.98 27.91 10.79
C ALA A 363 10.58 28.51 10.75
N LEU A 364 9.54 27.73 11.04
CA LEU A 364 8.14 28.18 11.04
C LEU A 364 7.74 28.90 12.33
N ASN A 365 8.43 28.64 13.44
CA ASN A 365 8.27 29.36 14.69
C ASN A 365 9.04 30.69 14.70
N ALA A 366 10.10 30.82 13.89
CA ALA A 366 10.83 32.07 13.74
C ALA A 366 9.98 33.15 13.06
N ALA A 367 9.96 34.36 13.62
CA ALA A 367 9.25 35.49 13.02
C ALA A 367 9.81 35.82 11.63
N GLY A 368 8.91 36.09 10.67
CA GLY A 368 9.27 36.49 9.31
C GLY A 368 8.32 35.96 8.25
N ALA A 369 8.60 36.30 6.98
CA ALA A 369 7.69 36.02 5.86
C ALA A 369 7.31 34.54 5.69
N ARG A 370 8.22 33.60 6.02
CA ARG A 370 7.93 32.15 5.94
C ARG A 370 6.90 31.72 6.99
N ARG A 371 6.94 32.30 8.19
CA ARG A 371 5.93 32.09 9.24
C ARG A 371 4.59 32.68 8.84
N ASP A 372 4.58 33.89 8.29
CA ASP A 372 3.33 34.56 7.87
C ASP A 372 2.64 33.79 6.73
N ASP A 373 3.41 33.29 5.76
CA ASP A 373 2.91 32.41 4.68
C ASP A 373 2.38 31.09 5.27
N PHE A 374 3.08 30.49 6.23
CA PHE A 374 2.60 29.28 6.90
C PHE A 374 1.28 29.51 7.65
N LEU A 375 1.15 30.58 8.44
CA LEU A 375 -0.09 30.90 9.16
C LEU A 375 -1.23 31.19 8.18
N THR A 376 -0.94 31.86 7.06
CA THR A 376 -1.92 32.08 5.98
C THR A 376 -2.38 30.76 5.36
N PHE A 377 -1.45 29.85 5.08
CA PHE A 377 -1.75 28.51 4.60
C PHE A 377 -2.60 27.73 5.61
N VAL A 378 -2.24 27.75 6.90
CA VAL A 378 -2.99 27.08 7.96
C VAL A 378 -4.41 27.63 8.06
N ALA A 379 -4.58 28.95 8.03
CA ALA A 379 -5.90 29.59 8.08
C ALA A 379 -6.80 29.15 6.93
N LYS A 380 -6.26 29.12 5.70
CA LYS A 380 -7.00 28.71 4.50
C LYS A 380 -7.38 27.23 4.50
N ASN A 381 -6.60 26.38 5.16
CA ASN A 381 -6.73 24.93 5.09
C ASN A 381 -7.12 24.28 6.43
N ALA A 382 -7.56 25.07 7.42
CA ALA A 382 -7.74 24.61 8.81
C ALA A 382 -8.60 23.34 8.93
N ALA A 383 -9.74 23.28 8.23
CA ALA A 383 -10.61 22.10 8.24
C ALA A 383 -9.91 20.83 7.71
N GLY A 384 -9.20 20.97 6.59
CA GLY A 384 -8.49 19.84 5.97
C GLY A 384 -7.23 19.44 6.74
N LEU A 385 -6.55 20.39 7.39
CA LEU A 385 -5.42 20.11 8.28
C LEU A 385 -5.87 19.43 9.58
N ASP A 386 -7.01 19.85 10.15
CA ASP A 386 -7.61 19.21 11.31
C ASP A 386 -8.10 17.78 10.98
N ALA A 387 -8.68 17.61 9.78
CA ALA A 387 -9.03 16.30 9.23
C ALA A 387 -7.82 15.50 8.69
N ARG A 388 -6.61 16.08 8.65
CA ARG A 388 -5.39 15.48 8.10
C ARG A 388 -5.51 14.98 6.66
N THR A 389 -6.23 15.72 5.82
CA THR A 389 -6.42 15.44 4.39
C THR A 389 -5.59 16.35 3.48
N VAL A 390 -4.92 17.34 4.05
CA VAL A 390 -4.14 18.33 3.30
C VAL A 390 -2.65 17.95 3.29
N GLU A 391 -2.08 17.88 2.09
CA GLU A 391 -0.65 17.74 1.92
C GLU A 391 0.07 19.05 2.26
N LEU A 392 0.98 19.04 3.24
CA LEU A 392 1.82 20.22 3.54
C LEU A 392 2.70 20.60 2.35
N PRO A 393 2.77 21.85 1.88
CA PRO A 393 3.75 22.24 0.86
C PRO A 393 5.20 21.97 1.25
N GLU A 394 6.04 21.53 0.29
CA GLU A 394 7.47 21.22 0.54
C GLU A 394 8.25 22.37 1.18
N ARG A 395 7.89 23.62 0.84
CA ARG A 395 8.52 24.84 1.41
C ARG A 395 8.33 24.99 2.93
N PHE A 396 7.43 24.23 3.56
CA PHE A 396 7.23 24.20 5.01
C PHE A 396 7.88 22.98 5.66
N ARG A 397 8.50 22.10 4.87
CA ARG A 397 9.04 20.83 5.35
C ARG A 397 10.54 20.90 5.60
N ALA A 398 11.02 20.15 6.57
CA ALA A 398 12.45 19.99 6.83
C ALA A 398 13.04 18.82 6.03
N ALA A 399 14.30 18.91 5.60
CA ALA A 399 15.02 17.81 4.93
C ALA A 399 15.39 16.65 5.88
N SER A 400 15.42 16.92 7.18
CA SER A 400 15.74 15.96 8.23
C SER A 400 15.01 16.30 9.52
N ALA A 401 14.71 15.31 10.36
CA ALA A 401 14.15 15.52 11.69
C ALA A 401 15.23 15.33 12.77
N ARG A 402 15.38 16.32 13.67
CA ARG A 402 16.36 16.38 14.80
C ARG A 402 15.70 16.89 16.13
N VAL A 403 16.11 16.39 17.30
CA VAL A 403 15.44 16.09 18.62
C VAL A 403 16.40 15.22 19.48
N PRO A 404 17.35 15.82 20.20
CA PRO A 404 18.23 15.06 21.08
C PRO A 404 17.45 14.21 22.11
N PRO A 405 17.99 13.05 22.53
CA PRO A 405 17.35 12.25 23.58
C PRO A 405 17.05 13.08 24.82
N GLY A 406 15.84 12.94 25.36
CA GLY A 406 15.40 13.65 26.57
C GLY A 406 15.10 15.15 26.39
N VAL A 407 15.21 15.69 25.16
CA VAL A 407 14.80 17.07 24.88
C VAL A 407 13.30 17.09 24.56
N PRO A 408 12.50 17.87 25.32
CA PRO A 408 11.09 18.03 25.00
C PRO A 408 10.94 18.59 23.59
N ARG A 409 9.99 18.02 22.86
CA ARG A 409 9.63 18.52 21.54
C ARG A 409 9.13 19.96 21.65
N THR A 410 9.57 20.81 20.72
CA THR A 410 8.95 22.11 20.48
C THR A 410 7.75 21.93 19.55
N ASP A 411 6.59 22.42 19.97
CA ASP A 411 5.38 22.42 19.14
C ASP A 411 5.39 23.59 18.16
N ILE A 412 4.61 23.45 17.08
CA ILE A 412 4.35 24.54 16.14
C ILE A 412 3.56 25.64 16.85
N ASP A 413 4.05 26.87 16.80
CA ASP A 413 3.40 28.04 17.39
C ASP A 413 2.37 28.60 16.41
N LEU A 414 1.08 28.48 16.78
CA LEU A 414 -0.05 29.04 16.03
C LEU A 414 -0.44 30.45 16.50
N GLY A 415 0.36 31.08 17.37
CA GLY A 415 0.20 32.48 17.76
C GLY A 415 0.20 33.41 16.54
N GLY A 416 -0.83 34.24 16.43
CA GLY A 416 -1.09 35.08 15.25
C GLY A 416 -2.17 34.54 14.31
N LEU A 417 -2.62 33.29 14.49
CA LEU A 417 -3.82 32.77 13.82
C LEU A 417 -5.09 33.36 14.46
N ASP A 418 -6.14 33.62 13.67
CA ASP A 418 -7.42 34.14 14.15
C ASP A 418 -7.99 33.20 15.24
N ALA A 419 -8.38 33.78 16.38
CA ALA A 419 -8.97 33.07 17.52
C ALA A 419 -10.23 32.26 17.15
N LYS A 420 -10.97 32.68 16.11
CA LYS A 420 -12.12 31.91 15.60
C LYS A 420 -11.68 30.58 14.98
N ILE A 421 -10.52 30.54 14.32
CA ILE A 421 -9.98 29.33 13.70
C ILE A 421 -9.49 28.37 14.78
N THR A 422 -8.70 28.86 15.74
CA THR A 422 -8.20 28.00 16.83
C THR A 422 -9.32 27.48 17.73
N SER A 423 -10.41 28.24 17.88
CA SER A 423 -11.62 27.79 18.60
C SER A 423 -12.44 26.78 17.81
N ALA A 424 -12.54 26.93 16.49
CA ALA A 424 -13.28 26.00 15.62
C ALA A 424 -12.54 24.66 15.42
N TYR A 425 -11.21 24.68 15.47
CA TYR A 425 -10.35 23.50 15.26
C TYR A 425 -9.37 23.35 16.44
N PRO A 426 -9.84 22.98 17.65
CA PRO A 426 -9.00 22.91 18.84
C PRO A 426 -7.90 21.84 18.76
N SER A 427 -8.01 20.88 17.83
CA SER A 427 -7.01 19.83 17.61
C SER A 427 -5.93 20.20 16.60
N LEU A 428 -6.01 21.38 15.97
CA LEU A 428 -5.19 21.77 14.83
C LEU A 428 -3.68 21.74 15.13
N GLN A 429 -3.25 22.27 16.28
CA GLN A 429 -1.83 22.28 16.67
C GLN A 429 -1.29 20.84 16.83
N ARG A 430 -2.05 19.98 17.50
CA ARG A 430 -1.71 18.56 17.67
C ARG A 430 -1.65 17.84 16.33
N ASN A 431 -2.67 18.06 15.48
CA ASN A 431 -2.76 17.42 14.17
C ASN A 431 -1.62 17.86 13.24
N LEU A 432 -1.30 19.16 13.19
CA LEU A 432 -0.12 19.67 12.48
C LEU A 432 1.19 19.10 13.03
N GLY A 433 1.26 18.83 14.33
CA GLY A 433 2.40 18.15 14.90
C GLY A 433 2.55 16.72 14.37
N ILE A 434 1.46 15.94 14.42
CA ILE A 434 1.43 14.53 13.96
C ILE A 434 1.74 14.42 12.46
N VAL A 435 1.32 15.41 11.68
CA VAL A 435 1.74 15.59 10.29
C VAL A 435 3.26 15.80 10.30
N GLY A 436 3.99 14.72 10.05
CA GLY A 436 5.45 14.71 9.94
C GLY A 436 6.18 13.59 10.61
N CYS A 437 5.48 12.73 11.35
CA CYS A 437 6.05 11.65 12.12
C CYS A 437 6.91 12.02 13.35
N PRO A 438 7.47 13.23 13.66
CA PRO A 438 8.47 13.27 14.70
C PRO A 438 7.79 13.09 16.06
N VAL A 439 6.58 13.61 16.26
CA VAL A 439 5.81 13.47 17.52
C VAL A 439 5.60 12.03 17.90
N CYS A 440 5.13 11.23 16.93
CA CYS A 440 4.81 9.83 17.18
C CYS A 440 6.08 9.04 17.49
N HIS A 441 7.20 9.44 16.92
CA HIS A 441 8.43 8.70 17.03
C HIS A 441 9.39 9.22 18.12
N THR A 442 9.32 10.50 18.53
CA THR A 442 10.09 11.11 19.63
C THR A 442 9.52 10.73 20.99
N THR A 443 8.20 10.57 21.05
CA THR A 443 7.48 10.39 22.33
C THR A 443 7.38 8.91 22.71
N ASP A 444 7.25 8.02 21.73
CA ASP A 444 6.84 6.63 21.96
C ASP A 444 7.73 5.53 21.34
N ALA A 445 8.64 5.87 20.42
CA ALA A 445 9.23 4.87 19.52
C ALA A 445 10.77 4.81 19.49
N GLU A 446 11.48 5.80 20.04
CA GLU A 446 12.91 6.02 19.76
C GLU A 446 13.24 5.95 18.25
N PHE A 447 12.25 6.27 17.40
CA PHE A 447 12.28 6.17 15.93
C PHE A 447 12.62 4.82 15.30
N VAL A 448 12.66 3.72 16.06
CA VAL A 448 12.99 2.39 15.51
C VAL A 448 11.72 1.52 15.46
N GLN A 449 11.32 1.09 14.26
CA GLN A 449 10.21 0.11 14.12
C GLN A 449 10.65 -1.28 14.60
N THR A 450 11.85 -1.68 14.21
CA THR A 450 12.48 -2.97 14.57
C THR A 450 13.94 -2.79 14.94
N THR A 451 14.32 -3.30 16.11
CA THR A 451 15.70 -3.28 16.60
C THR A 451 16.59 -4.29 15.87
N PRO A 452 17.93 -4.23 16.02
CA PRO A 452 18.84 -5.26 15.53
C PRO A 452 18.54 -6.68 16.06
N GLN A 453 17.84 -6.78 17.20
CA GLN A 453 17.37 -8.03 17.81
C GLN A 453 16.00 -8.47 17.29
N ARG A 454 15.47 -7.81 16.25
CA ARG A 454 14.15 -8.06 15.65
C ARG A 454 12.99 -7.92 16.64
N THR A 455 13.15 -7.05 17.63
CA THR A 455 12.07 -6.68 18.55
C THR A 455 11.40 -5.39 18.10
N PHE A 456 10.12 -5.24 18.41
CA PHE A 456 9.31 -4.09 18.02
C PHE A 456 9.28 -3.02 19.12
N SER A 457 9.34 -1.75 18.72
CA SER A 457 9.02 -0.65 19.64
C SER A 457 7.55 -0.66 20.05
N THR A 458 7.24 -0.05 21.19
CA THR A 458 5.86 0.05 21.70
C THR A 458 4.95 0.76 20.71
N PHE A 459 5.43 1.83 20.06
CA PHE A 459 4.73 2.50 18.98
C PHE A 459 4.40 1.53 17.84
N TYR A 460 5.39 0.80 17.32
CA TYR A 460 5.19 -0.10 16.18
C TYR A 460 4.21 -1.24 16.50
N LYS A 461 4.21 -1.78 17.73
CA LYS A 461 3.20 -2.77 18.16
C LYS A 461 1.77 -2.24 18.08
N ARG A 462 1.53 -0.98 18.44
CA ARG A 462 0.20 -0.36 18.29
C ARG A 462 -0.17 -0.21 16.82
N GLU A 463 0.78 0.17 15.97
CA GLU A 463 0.56 0.24 14.53
C GLU A 463 0.20 -1.12 13.92
N LEU A 464 0.86 -2.20 14.34
CA LEU A 464 0.61 -3.56 13.83
C LEU A 464 -0.84 -4.00 14.09
N LEU A 465 -1.37 -3.74 15.29
CA LEU A 465 -2.77 -4.07 15.61
C LEU A 465 -3.76 -3.34 14.70
N ALA A 466 -3.58 -2.04 14.49
CA ALA A 466 -4.47 -1.29 13.60
C ALA A 466 -4.32 -1.70 12.13
N ARG A 467 -3.10 -2.02 11.69
CA ARG A 467 -2.85 -2.52 10.34
C ARG A 467 -3.43 -3.91 10.12
N ALA A 468 -3.46 -4.77 11.15
CA ALA A 468 -4.16 -6.05 11.10
C ALA A 468 -5.64 -5.85 10.81
N ALA A 469 -6.31 -5.00 11.60
CA ALA A 469 -7.72 -4.68 11.40
C ALA A 469 -8.00 -4.06 10.03
N TYR A 470 -7.12 -3.16 9.55
CA TYR A 470 -7.21 -2.59 8.21
C TYR A 470 -7.11 -3.66 7.12
N LEU A 471 -6.10 -4.55 7.22
CA LEU A 471 -5.87 -5.61 6.25
C LEU A 471 -7.01 -6.64 6.26
N ASP A 472 -7.52 -7.00 7.44
CA ASP A 472 -8.66 -7.90 7.59
C ASP A 472 -9.93 -7.33 6.97
N ALA A 473 -10.23 -6.05 7.22
CA ALA A 473 -11.38 -5.38 6.60
C ALA A 473 -11.24 -5.37 5.07
N MET A 474 -10.08 -4.99 4.55
CA MET A 474 -9.81 -5.00 3.10
C MET A 474 -9.90 -6.41 2.50
N ASN A 475 -9.40 -7.43 3.20
CA ASN A 475 -9.48 -8.83 2.80
C ASN A 475 -10.94 -9.33 2.76
N GLN A 476 -11.79 -8.80 3.64
CA GLN A 476 -13.23 -9.09 3.67
C GLN A 476 -14.04 -8.23 2.69
N GLY A 477 -13.40 -7.38 1.87
CA GLY A 477 -14.08 -6.46 0.96
C GLY A 477 -14.71 -5.23 1.64
N GLN A 478 -14.53 -5.09 2.95
CA GLN A 478 -15.10 -4.00 3.71
C GLN A 478 -14.32 -2.71 3.50
N ALA A 479 -15.00 -1.58 3.69
CA ALA A 479 -14.35 -0.30 3.83
C ALA A 479 -13.57 -0.29 5.16
N PRO A 480 -12.24 -0.30 5.15
CA PRO A 480 -11.50 -0.26 6.40
C PRO A 480 -11.71 1.09 7.06
N ALA A 481 -11.80 1.09 8.39
CA ALA A 481 -11.60 2.33 9.13
C ALA A 481 -10.21 2.87 8.81
N THR A 482 -10.08 4.19 8.64
CA THR A 482 -8.77 4.82 8.51
C THR A 482 -7.94 4.43 9.74
N PRO A 483 -6.77 3.79 9.58
CA PRO A 483 -5.95 3.44 10.72
C PRO A 483 -5.59 4.72 11.48
N PRO A 484 -5.41 4.68 12.80
CA PRO A 484 -5.18 5.89 13.59
C PRO A 484 -3.74 6.44 13.46
N PHE A 485 -2.87 5.85 12.65
CA PHE A 485 -1.42 6.03 12.73
C PHE A 485 -0.78 6.52 11.43
N GLY A 486 -0.53 7.83 11.35
CA GLY A 486 0.26 8.42 10.29
C GLY A 486 -0.08 9.89 10.06
N PRO A 487 0.75 10.60 9.27
CA PRO A 487 0.63 12.05 9.10
C PRO A 487 -0.67 12.50 8.41
N LEU A 488 -1.28 11.64 7.57
CA LEU A 488 -2.52 11.94 6.84
C LEU A 488 -3.65 10.95 7.17
N GLN A 489 -3.73 10.49 8.41
CA GLN A 489 -4.76 9.54 8.85
C GLN A 489 -5.50 10.13 10.05
N THR A 490 -6.82 10.04 10.14
CA THR A 490 -7.61 10.52 11.29
C THR A 490 -7.42 9.61 12.50
N LEU A 491 -7.30 10.19 13.70
CA LEU A 491 -7.34 9.49 14.99
C LEU A 491 -8.82 9.35 15.36
N PRO A 492 -9.24 8.22 15.94
CA PRO A 492 -10.58 8.04 16.49
C PRO A 492 -10.88 9.05 17.60
#